data_AF-X1QSK4-F1
#
_entry.id   AF-X1QSK4-F1
#
_cell.length_a   1.000
_cell.length_b   1.000
_cell.length_c   1.000
_cell.angle_alpha   90.00
_cell.angle_beta   90.00
_cell.angle_gamma   90.00
#
_symmetry.space_group_name_H-M   'P 1'
#
loop_
_entity.id
_entity.type
_entity.pdbx_description
1 polymer ?
#
loop_
_entity_poly.entity_id
_entity_poly.type
_entity_poly.pdbx_seq_one_letter_code
_entity_poly.pdbx_strand_id
1 'polypeptide(L)'
;MEHFELRCLCDAFRDPAAPAAAPIGNQAVNTWWRPTPAAVFGELEADERAEIVFAEIWSPVTVPGVEEELRKVIIVLDGEEYGRYVSLAGIRATVMAPPKDRIWGSKLYSFGTPLDVTQRVQNPVLNTTLKYKQNVTVATLVGAVTQITQTYRIRLWGKVYKKDELPRFGVMGSAAPPWAYLTERTRNRTIPLIKKAIPINIDTWLTLPGGKDQSIPKINPFARYAYNLLATDAQQGDYQFRLATGGVLEEQESMFWEFDELDALFIEGLGLK
;
A
#
# COMPACT_ATOMS: atom_id res chain seq x y z
N MET A 1 11.18 -20.02 15.26
CA MET A 1 10.24 -18.99 14.83
C MET A 1 9.73 -19.47 13.48
N GLU A 2 8.44 -19.71 13.34
CA GLU A 2 7.93 -20.24 12.07
C GLU A 2 8.01 -19.14 10.99
N HIS A 3 8.54 -19.46 9.81
CA HIS A 3 8.86 -18.51 8.72
C HIS A 3 7.60 -18.04 7.96
N PHE A 4 6.51 -17.75 8.68
CA PHE A 4 5.26 -17.16 8.14
C PHE A 4 4.47 -16.41 9.23
N GLU A 5 5.15 -16.08 10.33
CA GLU A 5 4.65 -15.15 11.34
C GLU A 5 4.67 -13.71 10.82
N LEU A 6 3.69 -12.92 11.26
CA LEU A 6 3.63 -11.50 10.95
C LEU A 6 4.79 -10.77 11.64
N ARG A 7 5.62 -10.07 10.88
CA ARG A 7 6.74 -9.27 11.40
C ARG A 7 6.82 -7.92 10.72
N CYS A 8 7.55 -6.99 11.34
CA CYS A 8 7.84 -5.70 10.73
C CYS A 8 8.90 -5.91 9.64
N LEU A 9 8.56 -5.56 8.40
CA LEU A 9 9.39 -5.74 7.21
C LEU A 9 10.11 -4.47 6.80
N CYS A 10 9.60 -3.31 7.21
CA CYS A 10 10.20 -2.01 6.97
C CYS A 10 9.84 -1.12 8.14
N ASP A 11 10.83 -0.48 8.73
CA ASP A 11 10.66 0.46 9.83
C ASP A 11 11.35 1.79 9.49
N ALA A 12 10.63 2.63 8.75
CA ALA A 12 11.12 3.93 8.34
C ALA A 12 10.87 4.92 9.48
N PHE A 13 11.93 5.23 10.21
CA PHE A 13 11.90 6.17 11.32
C PHE A 13 12.67 7.43 10.94
N ARG A 14 11.97 8.57 10.88
CA ARG A 14 12.60 9.87 10.66
C ARG A 14 12.57 10.67 11.95
N ASP A 15 13.75 10.87 12.53
CA ASP A 15 13.96 11.73 13.68
C ASP A 15 14.77 12.97 13.29
N PRO A 16 14.15 14.15 13.19
CA PRO A 16 14.85 15.40 12.93
C PRO A 16 15.92 15.73 13.99
N ALA A 17 15.78 15.19 15.21
CA ALA A 17 16.73 15.36 16.31
C ALA A 17 17.76 14.22 16.41
N ALA A 18 17.88 13.37 15.39
CA ALA A 18 18.87 12.29 15.35
C ALA A 18 20.28 12.79 15.71
N PRO A 19 21.09 12.00 16.45
CA PRO A 19 22.36 12.45 17.00
C PRO A 19 23.30 13.00 15.93
N ALA A 20 24.16 13.94 16.31
CA ALA A 20 25.04 14.68 15.41
C ALA A 20 25.98 13.82 14.55
N ALA A 21 26.17 12.54 14.89
CA ALA A 21 26.94 11.58 14.09
C ALA A 21 26.18 11.08 12.84
N ALA A 22 24.86 11.23 12.77
CA ALA A 22 24.01 10.89 11.63
C ALA A 22 22.81 11.86 11.53
N PRO A 23 23.04 13.18 11.35
CA PRO A 23 21.98 14.17 11.37
C PRO A 23 21.11 14.04 10.12
N ILE A 24 19.81 13.84 10.33
CA ILE A 24 18.80 13.76 9.26
C ILE A 24 18.13 15.12 9.02
N GLY A 25 17.99 15.92 10.08
CA GLY A 25 17.44 17.27 10.06
C GLY A 25 15.95 17.35 9.70
N ASN A 26 15.42 18.58 9.75
CA ASN A 26 14.04 18.87 9.32
C ASN A 26 13.87 18.52 7.84
N GLN A 27 12.67 18.05 7.48
CA GLN A 27 12.33 17.80 6.08
C GLN A 27 11.66 19.05 5.51
N ALA A 28 12.31 19.70 4.55
CA ALA A 28 11.78 20.91 3.92
C ALA A 28 10.47 20.65 3.18
N VAL A 29 9.67 21.71 2.99
CA VAL A 29 8.43 21.68 2.20
C VAL A 29 8.68 21.14 0.79
N ASN A 30 7.69 20.44 0.23
CA ASN A 30 7.76 19.85 -1.12
C ASN A 30 8.99 18.98 -1.39
N THR A 31 9.66 18.48 -0.35
CA THR A 31 10.89 17.70 -0.48
C THR A 31 10.63 16.25 -0.15
N TRP A 32 11.13 15.38 -1.02
CA TRP A 32 11.04 13.95 -0.82
C TRP A 32 12.14 13.44 0.12
N TRP A 33 11.78 12.53 1.02
CA TRP A 33 12.73 11.67 1.72
C TRP A 33 12.59 10.24 1.21
N ARG A 34 13.73 9.65 0.83
CA ARG A 34 13.83 8.30 0.26
C ARG A 34 14.95 7.54 0.97
N PRO A 35 14.71 6.97 2.17
CA PRO A 35 15.72 6.15 2.83
C PRO A 35 16.04 4.91 1.99
N THR A 36 17.28 4.42 2.11
CA THR A 36 17.66 3.15 1.47
C THR A 36 16.96 1.99 2.18
N PRO A 37 16.73 0.86 1.49
CA PRO A 37 16.18 -0.34 2.13
C PRO A 37 16.95 -0.78 3.38
N ALA A 38 18.29 -0.75 3.33
CA ALA A 38 19.13 -1.05 4.49
C ALA A 38 18.85 -0.14 5.70
N ALA A 39 18.60 1.16 5.47
CA ALA A 39 18.32 2.13 6.54
C ALA A 39 16.96 1.89 7.24
N VAL A 40 16.07 1.12 6.61
CA VAL A 40 14.73 0.80 7.14
C VAL A 40 14.54 -0.68 7.42
N PHE A 41 15.63 -1.46 7.42
CA PHE A 41 15.61 -2.92 7.60
C PHE A 41 14.74 -3.65 6.57
N GLY A 42 14.65 -3.10 5.36
CA GLY A 42 13.76 -3.55 4.29
C GLY A 42 14.37 -4.56 3.32
N GLU A 43 15.53 -5.13 3.62
CA GLU A 43 16.22 -6.09 2.75
C GLU A 43 15.86 -7.53 3.11
N LEU A 44 15.76 -8.38 2.09
CA LEU A 44 15.54 -9.82 2.24
C LEU A 44 16.80 -10.60 1.89
N GLU A 45 16.91 -11.78 2.48
CA GLU A 45 17.87 -12.78 2.05
C GLU A 45 17.56 -13.27 0.63
N ALA A 46 18.58 -13.77 -0.09
CA ALA A 46 18.41 -14.19 -1.48
C ALA A 46 17.37 -15.33 -1.68
N ASP A 47 17.21 -16.17 -0.65
CA ASP A 47 16.28 -17.30 -0.60
C ASP A 47 14.90 -16.94 0.01
N GLU A 48 14.64 -15.66 0.26
CA GLU A 48 13.41 -15.17 0.87
C GLU A 48 12.48 -14.46 -0.12
N ARG A 49 11.18 -14.53 0.13
CA ARG A 49 10.15 -13.75 -0.55
C ARG A 49 9.18 -13.19 0.47
N ALA A 50 8.71 -11.96 0.27
CA ALA A 50 7.85 -11.34 1.26
C ALA A 50 6.63 -10.67 0.65
N GLU A 51 5.60 -10.59 1.49
CA GLU A 51 4.38 -9.87 1.21
C GLU A 51 4.05 -8.91 2.35
N ILE A 52 3.61 -7.70 2.00
CA ILE A 52 3.18 -6.67 2.94
C ILE A 52 1.66 -6.75 3.06
N VAL A 53 1.21 -6.90 4.31
CA VAL A 53 -0.19 -7.06 4.67
C VAL A 53 -0.81 -5.70 4.96
N PHE A 54 -0.17 -4.87 5.79
CA PHE A 54 -0.67 -3.53 6.12
C PHE A 54 0.47 -2.56 6.46
N ALA A 55 0.11 -1.28 6.54
CA ALA A 55 0.99 -0.20 6.95
C ALA A 55 0.48 0.47 8.23
N GLU A 56 1.40 1.02 9.03
CA GLU A 56 1.11 1.89 10.17
C GLU A 56 1.91 3.19 10.03
N ILE A 57 1.27 4.31 10.33
CA ILE A 57 1.88 5.63 10.24
C ILE A 57 1.67 6.38 11.56
N TRP A 58 2.77 6.68 12.25
CA TRP A 58 2.81 7.69 13.30
C TRP A 58 3.13 9.03 12.65
N SER A 59 2.09 9.84 12.46
CA SER A 59 2.17 11.18 11.88
C SER A 59 3.05 12.13 12.72
N PRO A 60 3.75 13.09 12.08
CA PRO A 60 4.47 14.14 12.78
C PRO A 60 3.48 15.13 13.40
N VAL A 61 3.53 15.26 14.72
CA VAL A 61 2.61 16.11 15.50
C VAL A 61 3.42 16.83 16.57
N THR A 62 3.27 18.14 16.64
CA THR A 62 3.92 18.99 17.64
C THR A 62 3.34 18.75 19.04
N VAL A 63 4.05 19.18 20.08
CA VAL A 63 3.57 19.06 21.49
C VAL A 63 2.17 19.67 21.71
N PRO A 64 1.81 20.84 21.13
CA PRO A 64 0.46 21.38 21.21
C PRO A 64 -0.60 20.60 20.41
N GLY A 65 -0.22 19.55 19.67
CA GLY A 65 -1.14 18.75 18.86
C GLY A 65 -1.32 19.23 17.42
N VAL A 66 -0.56 20.23 16.97
CA VAL A 66 -0.59 20.69 15.57
C VAL A 66 0.11 19.66 14.69
N GLU A 67 -0.61 19.15 13.69
CA GLU A 67 -0.08 18.20 12.71
C GLU A 67 0.81 18.91 11.68
N GLU A 68 1.91 18.27 11.31
CA GLU A 68 2.74 18.69 10.19
C GLU A 68 2.37 17.85 8.97
N GLU A 69 2.40 18.46 7.79
CA GLU A 69 1.83 17.87 6.57
C GLU A 69 2.77 16.82 5.97
N LEU A 70 2.76 15.60 6.50
CA LEU A 70 3.32 14.42 5.80
C LEU A 70 2.36 14.01 4.69
N ARG A 71 2.39 14.78 3.60
CA ARG A 71 1.40 14.73 2.54
C ARG A 71 1.30 13.33 1.95
N LYS A 72 2.40 12.75 1.46
CA LYS A 72 2.41 11.43 0.82
C LYS A 72 3.33 10.44 1.52
N VAL A 73 2.89 9.19 1.54
CA VAL A 73 3.69 8.00 1.82
C VAL A 73 3.47 6.99 0.69
N ILE A 74 4.52 6.75 -0.09
CA ILE A 74 4.55 5.77 -1.18
C ILE A 74 5.39 4.58 -0.76
N ILE A 75 4.89 3.38 -0.98
CA ILE A 75 5.65 2.15 -0.78
C ILE A 75 6.47 1.86 -2.04
N VAL A 76 7.74 1.53 -1.87
CA VAL A 76 8.67 1.21 -2.96
C VAL A 76 9.09 -0.25 -2.83
N LEU A 77 8.85 -1.04 -3.87
CA LEU A 77 9.09 -2.49 -3.89
C LEU A 77 10.09 -2.83 -4.99
N ASP A 78 11.23 -3.42 -4.64
CA ASP A 78 12.28 -3.78 -5.60
C ASP A 78 12.66 -2.62 -6.55
N GLY A 79 12.73 -1.40 -6.00
CA GLY A 79 13.02 -0.17 -6.73
C GLY A 79 11.85 0.49 -7.48
N GLU A 80 10.65 -0.09 -7.45
CA GLU A 80 9.47 0.44 -8.14
C GLU A 80 8.49 1.12 -7.17
N GLU A 81 8.10 2.36 -7.48
CA GLU A 81 7.11 3.10 -6.68
C GLU A 81 5.69 2.56 -6.93
N TYR A 82 5.07 2.01 -5.89
CA TYR A 82 3.71 1.45 -5.96
C TYR A 82 2.59 2.49 -5.79
N GLY A 83 2.93 3.78 -5.89
CA GLY A 83 2.05 4.93 -5.65
C GLY A 83 0.82 4.99 -6.56
N ARG A 84 0.88 4.36 -7.74
CA ARG A 84 -0.29 4.20 -8.63
C ARG A 84 -1.37 3.33 -7.97
N TYR A 85 -1.03 2.35 -7.16
CA TYR A 85 -2.03 1.46 -6.55
C TYR A 85 -2.32 1.83 -5.10
N VAL A 86 -1.25 2.12 -4.36
CA VAL A 86 -1.29 2.44 -2.94
C VAL A 86 -0.58 3.77 -2.70
N SER A 87 -1.36 4.81 -2.42
CA SER A 87 -0.88 6.13 -2.02
C SER A 87 -1.48 6.46 -0.66
N LEU A 88 -0.66 6.50 0.38
CA LEU A 88 -1.11 6.70 1.76
C LEU A 88 -0.88 8.14 2.21
N ALA A 89 -1.81 8.69 2.98
CA ALA A 89 -1.64 9.98 3.63
C ALA A 89 -0.96 9.81 4.99
N GLY A 90 0.07 10.62 5.25
CA GLY A 90 0.75 10.66 6.54
C GLY A 90 0.18 11.68 7.53
N ILE A 91 -0.82 12.46 7.12
CA ILE A 91 -1.47 13.50 7.93
C ILE A 91 -2.35 12.85 8.99
N ARG A 92 -2.18 13.23 10.28
CA ARG A 92 -2.85 12.60 11.43
C ARG A 92 -4.37 12.59 11.26
N ALA A 93 -4.93 13.70 10.81
CA ALA A 93 -6.34 13.91 10.58
C ALA A 93 -6.99 12.91 9.61
N THR A 94 -6.24 12.28 8.70
CA THR A 94 -6.80 11.37 7.69
C THR A 94 -7.14 10.00 8.24
N VAL A 95 -6.42 9.56 9.27
CA VAL A 95 -6.60 8.23 9.89
C VAL A 95 -6.56 7.10 8.84
N MET A 96 -5.77 7.27 7.76
CA MET A 96 -5.75 6.31 6.65
C MET A 96 -5.03 5.00 7.00
N ALA A 97 -3.94 5.09 7.75
CA ALA A 97 -3.16 3.93 8.22
C ALA A 97 -2.68 4.16 9.66
N PRO A 98 -3.59 4.26 10.65
CA PRO A 98 -3.23 4.59 12.02
C PRO A 98 -2.47 3.41 12.68
N PRO A 99 -1.68 3.68 13.72
CA PRO A 99 -1.07 2.64 14.55
C PRO A 99 -2.11 1.68 15.14
N LYS A 100 -1.81 0.38 15.17
CA LYS A 100 -2.72 -0.68 15.63
C LYS A 100 -3.23 -0.47 17.06
N ASP A 101 -2.38 0.05 17.95
CA ASP A 101 -2.72 0.37 19.35
C ASP A 101 -3.75 1.51 19.46
N ARG A 102 -3.99 2.27 18.39
CA ARG A 102 -4.95 3.37 18.32
C ARG A 102 -6.25 2.99 17.63
N ILE A 103 -6.43 1.72 17.26
CA ILE A 103 -7.63 1.24 16.57
C ILE A 103 -8.52 0.45 17.54
N TRP A 104 -9.71 0.98 17.79
CA TRP A 104 -10.74 0.28 18.53
C TRP A 104 -11.16 -1.00 17.79
N GLY A 105 -11.16 -2.14 18.49
CA GLY A 105 -11.53 -3.43 17.91
C GLY A 105 -10.48 -4.04 16.97
N SER A 106 -9.28 -3.45 16.84
CA SER A 106 -8.14 -4.00 16.08
C SER A 106 -8.44 -4.34 14.61
N LYS A 107 -9.45 -3.71 14.00
CA LYS A 107 -9.77 -3.89 12.59
C LYS A 107 -8.89 -2.99 11.73
N LEU A 108 -7.68 -3.44 11.47
CA LEU A 108 -6.75 -2.81 10.53
C LEU A 108 -7.24 -3.01 9.11
N TYR A 109 -7.11 -1.96 8.29
CA TYR A 109 -7.16 -2.13 6.84
C TYR A 109 -5.95 -2.96 6.39
N SER A 110 -6.20 -3.97 5.57
CA SER A 110 -5.19 -4.82 4.96
C SER A 110 -5.24 -4.65 3.45
N PHE A 111 -4.08 -4.68 2.79
CA PHE A 111 -3.99 -4.68 1.34
C PHE A 111 -4.57 -5.97 0.73
N GLY A 112 -4.67 -7.03 1.52
CA GLY A 112 -5.28 -8.30 1.12
C GLY A 112 -5.18 -9.34 2.23
N THR A 113 -5.53 -10.58 1.90
CA THR A 113 -5.31 -11.73 2.78
C THR A 113 -3.99 -12.39 2.41
N PRO A 114 -3.04 -12.55 3.34
CA PRO A 114 -1.76 -13.18 3.04
C PRO A 114 -1.91 -14.67 2.72
N LEU A 115 -0.84 -15.32 2.24
CA LEU A 115 -0.89 -16.75 1.95
C LEU A 115 -1.25 -17.58 3.18
N ASP A 116 -2.12 -18.56 2.97
CA ASP A 116 -2.63 -19.47 3.99
C ASP A 116 -2.26 -20.92 3.65
N VAL A 117 -1.43 -21.54 4.50
CA VAL A 117 -0.96 -22.92 4.29
C VAL A 117 -2.07 -23.96 4.43
N THR A 118 -3.19 -23.61 5.07
CA THR A 118 -4.37 -24.48 5.19
C THR A 118 -5.14 -24.59 3.87
N GLN A 119 -4.87 -23.69 2.92
CA GLN A 119 -5.48 -23.65 1.60
C GLN A 119 -4.48 -24.12 0.55
N ARG A 120 -4.85 -25.13 -0.26
CA ARG A 120 -4.04 -25.55 -1.42
C ARG A 120 -4.25 -24.70 -2.67
N VAL A 121 -5.36 -23.96 -2.70
CA VAL A 121 -5.73 -23.05 -3.78
C VAL A 121 -6.02 -21.70 -3.14
N GLN A 122 -5.18 -20.72 -3.42
CA GLN A 122 -5.31 -19.37 -2.88
C GLN A 122 -6.26 -18.54 -3.75
N ASN A 123 -7.09 -17.69 -3.13
CA ASN A 123 -7.97 -16.80 -3.88
C ASN A 123 -7.21 -15.54 -4.35
N PRO A 124 -7.03 -15.33 -5.66
CA PRO A 124 -6.25 -14.21 -6.17
C PRO A 124 -6.90 -12.84 -6.02
N VAL A 125 -8.23 -12.78 -5.86
CA VAL A 125 -8.96 -11.52 -5.62
C VAL A 125 -8.78 -11.05 -4.18
N LEU A 126 -8.50 -11.98 -3.26
CA LEU A 126 -8.25 -11.66 -1.85
C LEU A 126 -6.75 -11.53 -1.56
N ASN A 127 -5.88 -12.29 -2.23
CA ASN A 127 -4.44 -12.30 -1.98
C ASN A 127 -3.69 -11.13 -2.66
N THR A 128 -4.22 -9.92 -2.52
CA THR A 128 -3.69 -8.69 -3.13
C THR A 128 -2.65 -7.97 -2.27
N THR A 129 -2.10 -8.63 -1.26
CA THR A 129 -0.94 -8.14 -0.50
C THR A 129 0.21 -7.77 -1.44
N LEU A 130 0.98 -6.75 -1.06
CA LEU A 130 2.06 -6.23 -1.90
C LEU A 130 3.25 -7.18 -1.87
N LYS A 131 3.71 -7.66 -3.02
CA LYS A 131 4.76 -8.69 -3.11
C LYS A 131 6.06 -8.12 -3.62
N TYR A 132 7.16 -8.46 -2.94
CA TYR A 132 8.50 -8.06 -3.34
C TYR A 132 9.52 -9.19 -3.12
N LYS A 133 10.65 -9.07 -3.82
CA LYS A 133 11.67 -10.13 -3.96
C LYS A 133 12.95 -9.84 -3.18
N GLN A 134 13.41 -8.59 -3.17
CA GLN A 134 14.74 -8.22 -2.66
C GLN A 134 14.64 -7.16 -1.58
N ASN A 135 13.88 -6.10 -1.84
CA ASN A 135 13.84 -4.98 -0.91
C ASN A 135 12.52 -4.20 -0.94
N VAL A 136 12.25 -3.58 0.20
CA VAL A 136 11.19 -2.61 0.40
C VAL A 136 11.76 -1.34 1.02
N THR A 137 11.25 -0.19 0.61
CA THR A 137 11.44 1.08 1.33
C THR A 137 10.19 1.95 1.16
N VAL A 138 10.23 3.18 1.64
CA VAL A 138 9.17 4.18 1.46
C VAL A 138 9.75 5.45 0.84
N ALA A 139 8.91 6.20 0.14
CA ALA A 139 9.18 7.56 -0.27
C ALA A 139 8.14 8.46 0.38
N THR A 140 8.58 9.50 1.09
CA THR A 140 7.68 10.43 1.77
C THR A 140 7.81 11.83 1.22
N LEU A 141 6.69 12.53 1.05
CA LEU A 141 6.64 13.91 0.57
C LEU A 141 6.03 14.80 1.65
N VAL A 142 6.72 15.91 1.94
CA VAL A 142 6.17 16.99 2.76
C VAL A 142 5.22 17.84 1.94
N GLY A 143 4.18 18.33 2.60
CA GLY A 143 3.28 19.34 2.08
C GLY A 143 3.95 20.66 1.73
N ALA A 144 3.12 21.61 1.30
CA ALA A 144 3.60 22.86 0.73
C ALA A 144 3.80 23.98 1.76
N VAL A 145 3.22 23.86 2.96
CA VAL A 145 3.08 24.99 3.89
C VAL A 145 4.16 24.99 4.98
N THR A 146 4.35 23.85 5.66
CA THR A 146 5.26 23.75 6.80
C THR A 146 6.26 22.62 6.60
N GLN A 147 7.52 22.86 6.97
CA GLN A 147 8.52 21.80 7.06
C GLN A 147 8.13 20.81 8.17
N ILE A 148 8.58 19.56 8.05
CA ILE A 148 8.46 18.59 9.14
C ILE A 148 9.63 18.77 10.10
N THR A 149 9.30 19.11 11.35
CA THR A 149 10.24 19.25 12.47
C THR A 149 10.05 18.17 13.53
N GLN A 150 8.92 17.46 13.49
CA GLN A 150 8.60 16.40 14.43
C GLN A 150 8.98 15.04 13.88
N THR A 151 9.27 14.11 14.79
CA THR A 151 9.52 12.71 14.46
C THR A 151 8.28 12.07 13.86
N TYR A 152 8.47 11.24 12.84
CA TYR A 152 7.43 10.34 12.33
C TYR A 152 7.98 8.95 12.05
N ARG A 153 7.08 7.98 11.98
CA ARG A 153 7.43 6.58 11.77
C ARG A 153 6.43 5.91 10.84
N ILE A 154 6.93 5.14 9.89
CA ILE A 154 6.13 4.31 9.00
C ILE A 154 6.61 2.88 9.15
N ARG A 155 5.69 1.98 9.50
CA ARG A 155 5.97 0.54 9.57
C ARG A 155 5.16 -0.21 8.55
N LEU A 156 5.83 -1.11 7.82
CA LEU A 156 5.17 -2.05 6.93
C LEU A 156 5.26 -3.43 7.58
N TRP A 157 4.09 -4.05 7.77
CA TRP A 157 3.97 -5.35 8.40
C TRP A 157 3.60 -6.40 7.39
N GLY A 158 4.20 -7.58 7.52
CA GLY A 158 3.98 -8.64 6.56
C GLY A 158 4.61 -9.96 6.95
N LYS A 159 4.67 -10.86 5.98
CA LYS A 159 5.22 -12.21 6.14
C LYS A 159 6.36 -12.41 5.17
N VAL A 160 7.34 -13.22 5.59
CA VAL A 160 8.50 -13.60 4.78
C VAL A 160 8.57 -15.10 4.74
N TYR A 161 8.73 -15.65 3.55
CA TYR A 161 8.71 -17.07 3.23
C TYR A 161 10.06 -17.50 2.69
N LYS A 162 10.52 -18.69 3.10
CA LYS A 162 11.70 -19.30 2.49
C LYS A 162 11.35 -20.01 1.18
N LYS A 163 12.32 -20.07 0.27
CA LYS A 163 12.25 -20.74 -1.03
C LYS A 163 11.55 -22.10 -0.96
N ASP A 164 11.98 -22.94 -0.03
CA ASP A 164 11.57 -24.35 0.07
C ASP A 164 10.18 -24.52 0.71
N GLU A 165 9.64 -23.46 1.33
CA GLU A 165 8.32 -23.47 1.97
C GLU A 165 7.22 -23.01 1.03
N LEU A 166 7.54 -22.14 0.06
CA LEU A 166 6.58 -21.57 -0.89
C LEU A 166 5.70 -22.62 -1.62
N PRO A 167 6.25 -23.76 -2.08
CA PRO A 167 5.42 -24.78 -2.74
C PRO A 167 4.32 -25.37 -1.85
N ARG A 168 4.42 -25.26 -0.52
CA ARG A 168 3.40 -25.77 0.43
C ARG A 168 2.08 -25.02 0.32
N PHE A 169 2.11 -23.77 -0.14
CA PHE A 169 0.93 -22.93 -0.35
C PHE A 169 0.17 -23.28 -1.65
N GLY A 170 0.72 -24.19 -2.47
CA GLY A 170 0.07 -24.74 -3.65
C GLY A 170 0.05 -23.78 -4.83
N VAL A 171 -1.15 -23.43 -5.30
CA VAL A 171 -1.35 -22.61 -6.50
C VAL A 171 -2.24 -21.40 -6.21
N MET A 172 -2.00 -20.33 -6.96
CA MET A 172 -2.83 -19.13 -6.97
C MET A 172 -3.92 -19.26 -8.02
N GLY A 173 -5.17 -19.22 -7.55
CA GLY A 173 -6.40 -19.43 -8.31
C GLY A 173 -6.58 -20.86 -8.85
N SER A 174 -7.69 -21.07 -9.57
CA SER A 174 -8.14 -22.41 -9.95
C SER A 174 -7.34 -23.03 -11.10
N ALA A 175 -7.13 -24.35 -11.04
CA ALA A 175 -6.53 -25.15 -12.11
C ALA A 175 -7.43 -25.28 -13.36
N ALA A 176 -8.74 -25.10 -13.20
CA ALA A 176 -9.73 -25.06 -14.27
C ALA A 176 -10.40 -23.68 -14.33
N PRO A 177 -10.63 -23.09 -15.53
CA PRO A 177 -11.31 -21.81 -15.65
C PRO A 177 -12.72 -21.83 -15.03
N PRO A 178 -13.16 -20.72 -14.43
CA PRO A 178 -12.42 -19.47 -14.28
C PRO A 178 -11.44 -19.50 -13.10
N TRP A 179 -10.38 -18.68 -13.20
CA TRP A 179 -9.30 -18.55 -12.24
C TRP A 179 -9.79 -18.05 -10.88
N ALA A 180 -10.72 -17.10 -10.90
CA ALA A 180 -11.45 -16.58 -9.74
C ALA A 180 -12.71 -15.83 -10.20
N TYR A 181 -13.50 -15.38 -9.23
CA TYR A 181 -14.71 -14.59 -9.45
C TYR A 181 -14.65 -13.30 -8.66
N LEU A 182 -15.08 -12.21 -9.29
CA LEU A 182 -15.40 -10.97 -8.61
C LEU A 182 -16.92 -10.84 -8.57
N THR A 183 -17.50 -10.94 -7.38
CA THR A 183 -18.95 -10.88 -7.18
C THR A 183 -19.34 -9.54 -6.58
N GLU A 184 -20.04 -8.75 -7.37
CA GLU A 184 -20.71 -7.55 -6.90
C GLU A 184 -22.12 -7.93 -6.45
N ARG A 185 -22.38 -7.79 -5.15
CA ARG A 185 -23.63 -8.27 -4.54
C ARG A 185 -24.82 -7.38 -4.85
N THR A 186 -24.61 -6.07 -4.98
CA THR A 186 -25.68 -5.06 -5.11
C THR A 186 -26.51 -5.23 -6.37
N ARG A 187 -25.88 -5.54 -7.50
CA ARG A 187 -26.52 -5.80 -8.81
C ARG A 187 -26.44 -7.28 -9.18
N ASN A 188 -26.01 -8.15 -8.26
CA ASN A 188 -25.86 -9.58 -8.45
C ASN A 188 -25.04 -9.94 -9.72
N ARG A 189 -23.94 -9.23 -9.95
CA ARG A 189 -23.06 -9.45 -11.10
C ARG A 189 -21.84 -10.25 -10.68
N THR A 190 -21.46 -11.23 -11.50
CA THR A 190 -20.23 -11.98 -11.31
C THR A 190 -19.37 -11.82 -12.55
N ILE A 191 -18.14 -11.38 -12.33
CA ILE A 191 -17.13 -11.25 -13.39
C ILE A 191 -16.15 -12.42 -13.23
N PRO A 192 -16.12 -13.38 -14.18
CA PRO A 192 -15.13 -14.45 -14.16
C PRO A 192 -13.77 -13.91 -14.60
N LEU A 193 -12.75 -14.10 -13.77
CA LEU A 193 -11.37 -13.81 -14.14
C LEU A 193 -10.79 -15.06 -14.78
N ILE A 194 -10.32 -14.98 -16.02
CA ILE A 194 -9.79 -16.12 -16.77
C ILE A 194 -8.28 -15.97 -16.91
N LYS A 195 -7.54 -16.83 -16.22
CA LYS A 195 -6.08 -16.91 -16.25
C LYS A 195 -5.64 -18.31 -15.86
N LYS A 196 -4.41 -18.68 -16.21
CA LYS A 196 -3.82 -19.95 -15.76
C LYS A 196 -3.47 -19.86 -14.28
N ALA A 197 -3.72 -20.94 -13.53
CA ALA A 197 -3.21 -21.08 -12.17
C ALA A 197 -1.70 -20.83 -12.13
N ILE A 198 -1.24 -20.07 -11.14
CA ILE A 198 0.18 -19.77 -10.96
C ILE A 198 0.69 -20.64 -9.82
N PRO A 199 1.67 -21.53 -10.03
CA PRO A 199 2.29 -22.26 -8.93
C PRO A 199 2.99 -21.28 -8.00
N ILE A 200 2.87 -21.46 -6.68
CA ILE A 200 3.50 -20.56 -5.71
C ILE A 200 4.91 -21.05 -5.43
N ASN A 201 5.90 -20.33 -5.94
CA ASN A 201 7.32 -20.61 -5.74
C ASN A 201 8.15 -19.31 -5.87
N ILE A 202 9.46 -19.45 -5.72
CA ILE A 202 10.40 -18.34 -5.70
C ILE A 202 10.52 -17.58 -7.03
N ASP A 203 10.27 -18.27 -8.15
CA ASP A 203 10.41 -17.76 -9.51
C ASP A 203 9.14 -17.06 -9.97
N THR A 204 7.98 -17.54 -9.53
CA THR A 204 6.67 -16.98 -9.86
C THR A 204 6.19 -15.90 -8.88
N TRP A 205 6.92 -15.63 -7.80
CA TRP A 205 6.49 -14.76 -6.71
C TRP A 205 5.93 -13.41 -7.17
N LEU A 206 6.67 -12.72 -8.06
CA LEU A 206 6.28 -11.39 -8.56
C LEU A 206 5.14 -11.42 -9.59
N THR A 207 4.79 -12.61 -10.09
CA THR A 207 3.67 -12.81 -11.03
C THR A 207 2.32 -13.02 -10.32
N LEU A 208 2.35 -13.22 -9.00
CA LEU A 208 1.17 -13.34 -8.15
C LEU A 208 0.44 -11.98 -8.01
N PRO A 209 -0.85 -11.96 -7.65
CA PRO A 209 -1.58 -10.72 -7.32
C PRO A 209 -0.82 -9.85 -6.32
N GLY A 210 -0.82 -8.53 -6.54
CA GLY A 210 -0.02 -7.56 -5.78
C GLY A 210 1.49 -7.58 -6.08
N GLY A 211 1.96 -8.42 -7.00
CA GLY A 211 3.33 -8.39 -7.54
C GLY A 211 3.44 -7.57 -8.83
N LYS A 212 4.65 -7.12 -9.16
CA LYS A 212 4.89 -6.23 -10.32
C LYS A 212 4.86 -6.94 -11.69
N ASP A 213 5.25 -8.21 -11.75
CA ASP A 213 5.44 -8.98 -12.99
C ASP A 213 4.19 -9.77 -13.40
N GLN A 214 3.01 -9.31 -12.99
CA GLN A 214 1.75 -9.97 -13.30
C GLN A 214 1.43 -9.93 -14.80
N SER A 215 1.06 -11.08 -15.36
CA SER A 215 0.38 -11.11 -16.66
C SER A 215 -1.06 -10.59 -16.52
N ILE A 216 -1.61 -10.01 -17.59
CA ILE A 216 -3.00 -9.53 -17.63
C ILE A 216 -3.98 -10.71 -17.44
N PRO A 217 -5.10 -10.53 -16.69
CA PRO A 217 -5.45 -9.35 -15.91
C PRO A 217 -4.57 -9.18 -14.67
N LYS A 218 -4.16 -7.93 -14.41
CA LYS A 218 -3.37 -7.56 -13.22
C LYS A 218 -4.32 -7.26 -12.06
N ILE A 219 -4.04 -7.82 -10.89
CA ILE A 219 -4.82 -7.59 -9.68
C ILE A 219 -3.89 -6.95 -8.65
N ASN A 220 -4.24 -5.75 -8.20
CA ASN A 220 -3.47 -5.00 -7.22
C ASN A 220 -4.39 -4.47 -6.12
N PRO A 221 -3.88 -4.29 -4.90
CA PRO A 221 -4.63 -3.61 -3.86
C PRO A 221 -4.82 -2.15 -4.28
N PHE A 222 -5.94 -1.54 -3.87
CA PHE A 222 -6.21 -0.14 -4.17
C PHE A 222 -6.49 0.62 -2.88
N ALA A 223 -5.64 1.59 -2.57
CA ALA A 223 -5.81 2.49 -1.44
C ALA A 223 -5.29 3.87 -1.82
N ARG A 224 -6.18 4.85 -1.91
CA ARG A 224 -5.83 6.23 -2.27
C ARG A 224 -6.67 7.21 -1.44
N TYR A 225 -6.22 8.45 -1.41
CA TYR A 225 -6.94 9.58 -0.85
C TYR A 225 -6.80 10.77 -1.81
N ALA A 226 -7.69 11.74 -1.69
CA ALA A 226 -7.68 12.95 -2.49
C ALA A 226 -8.00 14.15 -1.61
N TYR A 227 -7.48 15.30 -2.00
CA TYR A 227 -7.84 16.59 -1.42
C TYR A 227 -8.27 17.53 -2.53
N ASN A 228 -9.27 18.36 -2.24
CA ASN A 228 -9.63 19.43 -3.15
C ASN A 228 -8.46 20.41 -3.21
N LEU A 229 -7.98 20.66 -4.42
CA LEU A 229 -7.01 21.72 -4.65
C LEU A 229 -7.67 23.11 -4.51
N LEU A 230 -8.94 23.21 -4.89
CA LEU A 230 -9.73 24.43 -4.86
C LEU A 230 -10.52 24.54 -3.56
N ALA A 231 -10.83 25.78 -3.16
CA ALA A 231 -11.64 26.06 -1.99
C ALA A 231 -13.04 25.45 -2.14
N THR A 232 -13.48 24.71 -1.12
CA THR A 232 -14.81 24.15 -1.03
C THR A 232 -15.81 25.29 -0.77
N ASP A 233 -16.45 25.81 -1.83
CA ASP A 233 -17.48 26.86 -1.73
C ASP A 233 -18.87 26.34 -2.14
N ALA A 234 -19.94 26.92 -1.60
CA ALA A 234 -21.31 26.51 -1.93
C ALA A 234 -21.76 26.94 -3.34
N GLN A 235 -20.87 27.49 -4.18
CA GLN A 235 -21.20 28.09 -5.46
C GLN A 235 -20.77 27.22 -6.65
N GLN A 236 -19.77 26.34 -6.47
CA GLN A 236 -19.12 25.60 -7.56
C GLN A 236 -19.79 24.27 -7.98
N GLY A 237 -20.97 23.93 -7.44
CA GLY A 237 -21.68 22.70 -7.79
C GLY A 237 -21.04 21.43 -7.19
N ASP A 238 -21.18 20.29 -7.86
CA ASP A 238 -20.64 19.01 -7.39
C ASP A 238 -19.10 19.01 -7.39
N TYR A 239 -18.49 18.75 -6.23
CA TYR A 239 -17.03 18.62 -6.13
C TYR A 239 -16.53 17.37 -6.86
N GLN A 240 -15.53 17.56 -7.71
CA GLN A 240 -14.93 16.48 -8.49
C GLN A 240 -13.43 16.41 -8.22
N PHE A 241 -12.97 15.26 -7.71
CA PHE A 241 -11.55 14.96 -7.59
C PHE A 241 -11.00 14.49 -8.94
N ARG A 242 -10.77 15.43 -9.87
CA ARG A 242 -10.31 15.12 -11.23
C ARG A 242 -9.12 15.98 -11.60
N LEU A 243 -8.04 15.32 -12.03
CA LEU A 243 -6.81 16.00 -12.45
C LEU A 243 -7.03 16.85 -13.71
N ALA A 244 -7.77 16.33 -14.69
CA ALA A 244 -8.01 17.00 -15.98
C ALA A 244 -8.74 18.35 -15.88
N THR A 245 -9.51 18.57 -14.81
CA THR A 245 -10.21 19.84 -14.54
C THR A 245 -9.51 20.68 -13.48
N GLY A 246 -8.32 20.27 -13.01
CA GLY A 246 -7.58 20.96 -11.96
C GLY A 246 -8.20 20.87 -10.56
N GLY A 247 -9.09 19.90 -10.33
CA GLY A 247 -9.71 19.70 -9.01
C GLY A 247 -8.77 19.10 -7.96
N VAL A 248 -7.69 18.46 -8.43
CA VAL A 248 -6.63 17.88 -7.60
C VAL A 248 -5.27 18.19 -8.23
N LEU A 249 -4.20 18.05 -7.46
CA LEU A 249 -2.86 18.38 -7.94
C LEU A 249 -2.21 17.22 -8.70
N GLU A 250 -2.52 15.98 -8.32
CA GLU A 250 -1.74 14.80 -8.72
C GLU A 250 -2.60 13.63 -9.19
N GLU A 251 -2.02 12.75 -10.02
CA GLU A 251 -2.71 11.58 -10.59
C GLU A 251 -3.25 10.63 -9.51
N GLN A 252 -2.52 10.47 -8.41
CA GLN A 252 -2.95 9.63 -7.29
C GLN A 252 -4.15 10.21 -6.54
N GLU A 253 -4.40 11.51 -6.65
CA GLU A 253 -5.55 12.18 -6.04
C GLU A 253 -6.77 12.19 -6.98
N SER A 254 -6.59 11.81 -8.26
CA SER A 254 -7.72 11.74 -9.21
C SER A 254 -8.60 10.53 -8.90
N MET A 255 -9.83 10.79 -8.44
CA MET A 255 -10.88 9.79 -8.16
C MET A 255 -11.91 9.75 -9.29
N PHE A 256 -11.42 9.91 -10.52
CA PHE A 256 -12.20 9.74 -11.72
C PHE A 256 -11.53 8.67 -12.56
N TRP A 257 -12.30 7.65 -12.92
CA TRP A 257 -11.82 6.49 -13.66
C TRP A 257 -12.66 6.31 -14.92
N GLU A 258 -12.03 6.49 -16.07
CA GLU A 258 -12.63 6.16 -17.37
C GLU A 258 -12.33 4.70 -17.66
N PHE A 259 -13.07 3.78 -17.03
CA PHE A 259 -12.94 2.36 -17.34
C PHE A 259 -13.56 2.06 -18.70
N ASP A 260 -12.81 1.37 -19.54
CA ASP A 260 -13.31 0.70 -20.73
C ASP A 260 -13.69 -0.75 -20.39
N GLU A 261 -13.78 -1.63 -21.39
CA GLU A 261 -14.11 -3.05 -21.19
C GLU A 261 -12.96 -3.89 -20.59
N LEU A 262 -11.75 -3.33 -20.46
CA LEU A 262 -10.54 -4.04 -20.03
C LEU A 262 -10.19 -3.81 -18.56
N ASP A 263 -10.72 -2.76 -17.95
CA ASP A 263 -10.42 -2.35 -16.59
C ASP A 263 -11.62 -2.47 -15.66
N ALA A 264 -11.34 -2.80 -14.40
CA ALA A 264 -12.35 -2.82 -13.35
C ALA A 264 -11.73 -2.37 -12.02
N LEU A 265 -12.50 -1.61 -11.25
CA LEU A 265 -12.19 -1.25 -9.87
C LEU A 265 -13.30 -1.73 -8.96
N PHE A 266 -12.90 -2.42 -7.89
CA PHE A 266 -13.79 -2.89 -6.85
C PHE A 266 -13.51 -2.13 -5.56
N ILE A 267 -14.49 -1.37 -5.09
CA ILE A 267 -14.38 -0.51 -3.91
C ILE A 267 -15.15 -1.17 -2.78
N GLU A 268 -14.43 -1.60 -1.74
CA GLU A 268 -15.03 -2.19 -0.53
C GLU A 268 -15.40 -1.13 0.52
N GLY A 269 -14.78 0.04 0.46
CA GLY A 269 -15.05 1.15 1.36
C GLY A 269 -14.68 2.49 0.75
N LEU A 270 -15.49 3.49 1.04
CA LEU A 270 -15.26 4.90 0.72
C LEU A 270 -15.51 5.71 1.99
N GLY A 271 -14.56 6.57 2.35
CA GLY A 271 -14.67 7.48 3.48
C GLY A 271 -14.60 8.92 3.00
N LEU A 272 -15.35 9.79 3.67
CA LEU A 272 -15.28 11.24 3.49
C LEU A 272 -15.02 11.85 4.87
N LYS A 273 -14.18 12.88 4.91
CA LYS A 273 -13.93 13.67 6.11
C LYS A 273 -14.36 15.09 5.88
#